data_AF-A0A257ZF26-F1
#
_entry.id   AF-A0A257ZF26-F1
#
_cell.length_a   1.000
_cell.length_b   1.000
_cell.length_c   1.000
_cell.angle_alpha   90.00
_cell.angle_beta   90.00
_cell.angle_gamma   90.00
#
_symmetry.space_group_name_H-M   'P 1'
#
loop_
_entity.id
_entity.type
_entity.pdbx_description
1 polymer ?
#
loop_
_entity_poly.entity_id
_entity_poly.type
_entity_poly.pdbx_seq_one_letter_code
_entity_poly.pdbx_strand_id
1 'polypeptide(L)'
;MAEDGLNSYMTGPDEQGRFGLFGGRFVSETLMPLILELEERYNFAKTDPSFWAEMDDLWKHYVGRPSPLYFASRLTEHLGGAKVYMKRDELNHTGAHKINNVLGQIILARRMGKTRIIAETGAGQHGVATATVCAKFGLQCVVYMGAHDVERQAPNVFRMKLLGAEVIPVTSGRGTLKDAMNDALRDWVTNVRDTF
;
A
#
# COMPACT_ATOMS: atom_id res chain seq x y z
N MET A 1 4.22 -38.17 -4.30
CA MET A 1 4.34 -36.86 -4.97
C MET A 1 2.98 -36.23 -4.85
N ALA A 2 2.83 -35.25 -3.97
CA ALA A 2 1.57 -34.54 -3.80
C ALA A 2 1.18 -33.96 -5.16
N GLU A 3 -0.08 -34.15 -5.55
CA GLU A 3 -0.68 -33.39 -6.63
C GLU A 3 -0.72 -31.93 -6.18
N ASP A 4 0.38 -31.20 -6.40
CA ASP A 4 0.42 -29.75 -6.25
C ASP A 4 -0.59 -29.20 -7.27
N GLY A 5 -1.81 -28.96 -6.80
CA GLY A 5 -2.88 -28.39 -7.60
C GLY A 5 -2.34 -27.13 -8.29
N LEU A 6 -2.42 -27.12 -9.62
CA LEU A 6 -1.93 -26.00 -10.43
C LEU A 6 -2.51 -24.69 -9.89
N ASN A 7 -1.63 -23.80 -9.44
CA ASN A 7 -1.99 -22.45 -9.01
C ASN A 7 -2.93 -21.80 -10.02
N SER A 8 -4.12 -21.42 -9.57
CA SER A 8 -5.11 -20.71 -10.39
C SER A 8 -5.37 -19.32 -9.80
N TYR A 9 -5.87 -18.39 -10.61
CA TYR A 9 -6.30 -17.07 -10.14
C TYR A 9 -7.32 -17.13 -8.98
N MET A 10 -8.03 -18.25 -8.82
CA MET A 10 -9.07 -18.44 -7.81
C MET A 10 -8.54 -19.00 -6.49
N THR A 11 -7.43 -19.74 -6.51
CA THR A 11 -6.90 -20.45 -5.33
C THR A 11 -5.82 -19.66 -4.58
N GLY A 12 -5.30 -18.59 -5.17
CA GLY A 12 -4.21 -17.80 -4.58
C GLY A 12 -2.85 -18.49 -4.72
N PRO A 13 -1.80 -17.96 -4.05
CA PRO A 13 -0.49 -18.61 -4.01
C PRO A 13 -0.51 -19.82 -3.08
N ASP A 14 0.49 -20.70 -3.21
CA ASP A 14 0.74 -21.79 -2.26
C ASP A 14 1.19 -21.28 -0.87
N GLU A 15 1.39 -22.21 0.07
CA GLU A 15 1.82 -21.91 1.45
C GLU A 15 3.18 -21.19 1.52
N GLN A 16 4.02 -21.33 0.49
CA GLN A 16 5.30 -20.63 0.37
C GLN A 16 5.15 -19.25 -0.28
N GLY A 17 3.93 -18.84 -0.64
CA GLY A 17 3.63 -17.60 -1.32
C GLY A 17 3.95 -17.64 -2.81
N ARG A 18 3.99 -18.82 -3.44
CA ARG A 18 4.31 -18.95 -4.87
C ARG A 18 3.07 -19.12 -5.75
N PHE A 19 3.10 -18.45 -6.89
CA PHE A 19 2.24 -18.69 -8.04
C PHE A 19 3.03 -19.46 -9.10
N GLY A 20 3.03 -20.79 -9.00
CA GLY A 20 3.87 -21.68 -9.79
C GLY A 20 5.35 -21.43 -9.46
N LEU A 21 6.12 -20.93 -10.42
CA LEU A 21 7.54 -20.63 -10.22
C LEU A 21 7.80 -19.19 -9.74
N PHE A 22 6.78 -18.34 -9.66
CA PHE A 22 6.90 -16.92 -9.29
C PHE A 22 6.43 -16.65 -7.86
N GLY A 23 6.81 -15.52 -7.27
CA GLY A 23 6.45 -15.17 -5.89
C GLY A 23 7.48 -15.65 -4.88
N GLY A 24 7.03 -16.11 -3.72
CA GLY A 24 7.90 -16.56 -2.63
C GLY A 24 8.45 -15.43 -1.75
N ARG A 25 9.27 -15.81 -0.76
CA ARG A 25 9.85 -14.89 0.24
C ARG A 25 11.36 -14.86 0.09
N PHE A 26 11.86 -13.98 -0.78
CA PHE A 26 13.29 -13.79 -1.04
C PHE A 26 13.81 -12.56 -0.28
N VAL A 27 13.82 -12.66 1.05
CA VAL A 27 14.24 -11.57 1.94
C VAL A 27 15.38 -12.02 2.86
N SER A 28 15.99 -11.07 3.58
CA SER A 28 16.92 -11.39 4.67
C SER A 28 16.23 -12.23 5.75
N GLU A 29 16.95 -13.18 6.35
CA GLU A 29 16.48 -13.97 7.50
C GLU A 29 15.96 -13.08 8.64
N THR A 30 16.57 -11.91 8.83
CA THR A 30 16.17 -10.93 9.86
C THR A 30 14.75 -10.39 9.67
N LEU A 31 14.17 -10.47 8.46
CA LEU A 31 12.81 -10.04 8.14
C LEU A 31 11.79 -11.18 8.27
N MET A 32 12.23 -12.44 8.25
CA MET A 32 11.33 -13.58 8.20
C MET A 32 10.35 -13.65 9.38
N PRO A 33 10.76 -13.40 10.65
CA PRO A 33 9.82 -13.38 11.77
C PRO A 33 8.69 -12.35 11.58
N LEU A 34 9.01 -11.16 11.05
CA LEU A 34 8.05 -10.08 10.84
C LEU A 34 7.05 -10.40 9.73
N ILE A 35 7.54 -11.02 8.65
CA ILE A 35 6.69 -11.44 7.52
C ILE A 35 5.75 -12.56 7.96
N LEU A 36 6.24 -13.52 8.76
CA LEU A 36 5.41 -14.61 9.28
C LEU A 36 4.34 -14.10 10.25
N GLU A 37 4.71 -13.18 11.16
CA GLU A 37 3.73 -12.53 12.04
C GLU A 37 2.69 -11.76 11.22
N LEU A 38 3.11 -10.97 10.23
CA LEU A 38 2.20 -10.23 9.35
C LEU A 38 1.23 -11.16 8.62
N GLU A 39 1.73 -12.28 8.07
CA GLU A 39 0.91 -13.29 7.41
C GLU A 39 -0.12 -13.89 8.37
N GLU A 40 0.29 -14.29 9.57
CA GLU A 40 -0.61 -14.83 10.59
C GLU A 40 -1.73 -13.84 10.93
N ARG A 41 -1.37 -12.58 11.18
CA ARG A 41 -2.33 -11.52 11.55
C ARG A 41 -3.25 -11.17 10.40
N TYR A 42 -2.75 -11.16 9.16
CA TYR A 42 -3.58 -10.99 7.97
C TYR A 42 -4.54 -12.16 7.78
N ASN A 43 -4.09 -13.40 7.96
CA ASN A 43 -4.91 -14.61 7.83
C ASN A 43 -6.05 -14.64 8.85
N PHE A 44 -5.83 -14.11 10.05
CA PHE A 44 -6.90 -13.90 11.03
C PHE A 44 -7.85 -12.78 10.59
N ALA A 45 -7.31 -11.61 10.23
CA ALA A 45 -8.10 -10.43 9.88
C ALA A 45 -9.00 -10.64 8.65
N LYS A 46 -8.52 -11.36 7.63
CA LYS A 46 -9.29 -11.60 6.39
C LYS A 46 -10.58 -12.40 6.61
N THR A 47 -10.66 -13.18 7.70
CA THR A 47 -11.85 -13.96 8.06
C THR A 47 -12.69 -13.32 9.17
N ASP A 48 -12.21 -12.22 9.76
CA ASP A 48 -12.89 -11.52 10.86
C ASP A 48 -13.92 -10.52 10.32
N PRO A 49 -15.23 -10.71 10.60
CA PRO A 49 -16.28 -9.80 10.14
C PRO A 49 -16.10 -8.35 10.63
N SER A 50 -15.48 -8.15 11.79
CA SER A 50 -15.23 -6.80 12.32
C SER A 50 -14.20 -6.04 11.49
N PHE A 51 -13.26 -6.74 10.84
CA PHE A 51 -12.29 -6.13 9.92
C PHE A 51 -13.01 -5.55 8.71
N TRP A 52 -13.87 -6.36 8.11
CA TRP A 52 -14.63 -5.99 6.92
C TRP A 52 -15.67 -4.91 7.23
N ALA A 53 -16.31 -4.96 8.40
CA ALA A 53 -17.22 -3.89 8.82
C ALA A 53 -16.52 -2.52 8.90
N GLU A 54 -15.33 -2.45 9.48
CA GLU A 54 -14.53 -1.20 9.53
C GLU A 54 -14.04 -0.79 8.13
N MET A 55 -13.58 -1.74 7.32
CA MET A 55 -13.17 -1.49 5.93
C MET A 55 -14.31 -0.95 5.07
N ASP A 56 -15.50 -1.54 5.13
CA ASP A 56 -16.67 -1.15 4.33
C ASP A 56 -17.18 0.22 4.73
N ASP A 57 -17.23 0.53 6.04
CA ASP A 57 -17.57 1.86 6.54
C ASP A 57 -16.62 2.92 5.97
N LEU A 58 -15.31 2.68 6.08
CA LEU A 58 -14.30 3.62 5.63
C LEU A 58 -14.22 3.71 4.11
N TRP A 59 -14.44 2.63 3.38
CA TRP A 59 -14.56 2.65 1.93
C TRP A 59 -15.71 3.54 1.49
N LYS A 60 -16.87 3.42 2.12
CA LYS A 60 -18.07 4.19 1.76
C LYS A 60 -17.96 5.65 2.19
N HIS A 61 -17.61 5.89 3.45
CA HIS A 61 -17.76 7.18 4.10
C HIS A 61 -16.47 8.03 4.14
N TYR A 62 -15.29 7.41 4.00
CA TYR A 62 -14.01 8.13 3.97
C TYR A 62 -13.36 8.13 2.58
N VAL A 63 -13.35 6.99 1.88
CA VAL A 63 -12.74 6.89 0.55
C VAL A 63 -13.68 7.39 -0.56
N GLY A 64 -14.98 7.19 -0.42
CA GLY A 64 -15.98 7.56 -1.42
C GLY A 64 -16.30 6.47 -2.44
N ARG A 65 -16.23 5.20 -2.03
CA ARG A 65 -16.57 4.04 -2.87
C ARG A 65 -18.09 3.79 -2.92
N PRO A 66 -18.59 3.16 -4.00
CA PRO A 66 -17.87 2.70 -5.19
C PRO A 66 -17.51 3.83 -6.16
N SER A 67 -16.31 3.77 -6.75
CA SER A 67 -15.94 4.68 -7.85
C SER A 67 -16.78 4.37 -9.10
N PRO A 68 -17.27 5.40 -9.83
CA PRO A 68 -18.13 5.17 -10.99
C PRO A 68 -17.39 4.51 -12.17
N LEU A 69 -18.15 3.87 -13.06
CA LEU A 69 -17.68 3.42 -14.38
C LEU A 69 -18.24 4.37 -15.43
N TYR A 70 -17.37 5.20 -16.01
CA TYR A 70 -17.78 6.27 -16.92
C TYR A 70 -17.62 5.86 -18.39
N PHE A 71 -18.67 5.99 -19.19
CA PHE A 71 -18.60 5.79 -20.64
C PHE A 71 -17.94 7.00 -21.31
N ALA A 72 -16.77 6.81 -21.92
CA ALA A 72 -16.02 7.86 -22.59
C ALA A 72 -16.42 7.97 -24.07
N SER A 73 -17.55 8.62 -24.34
CA SER A 73 -18.15 8.71 -25.68
C SER A 73 -17.22 9.30 -26.74
N ARG A 74 -16.59 10.46 -26.45
CA ARG A 74 -15.66 11.12 -27.37
C ARG A 74 -14.43 10.27 -27.71
N LEU A 75 -13.91 9.53 -26.74
CA LEU A 75 -12.76 8.65 -26.95
C LEU A 75 -13.17 7.41 -27.77
N THR A 76 -14.36 6.89 -27.51
CA THR A 76 -14.95 5.80 -28.30
C THR A 76 -15.11 6.21 -29.78
N GLU A 77 -15.66 7.41 -30.03
CA GLU A 77 -15.79 7.97 -31.37
C GLU A 77 -14.43 8.18 -32.05
N HIS A 78 -13.47 8.76 -31.34
CA HIS A 78 -12.12 9.00 -31.86
C HIS A 78 -11.40 7.70 -32.28
N LEU A 79 -11.55 6.63 -31.52
CA LEU A 79 -10.93 5.33 -31.83
C LEU A 79 -11.70 4.53 -32.89
N GLY A 80 -12.95 4.90 -33.20
CA GLY A 80 -13.76 4.28 -34.25
C GLY A 80 -14.07 2.79 -34.04
N GLY A 81 -13.98 2.28 -32.81
CA GLY A 81 -14.03 0.85 -32.51
C GLY A 81 -14.83 0.50 -31.27
N ALA A 82 -14.21 -0.26 -30.35
CA ALA A 82 -14.85 -0.70 -29.12
C ALA A 82 -15.27 0.46 -28.21
N LYS A 83 -16.31 0.24 -27.40
CA LYS A 83 -16.74 1.19 -26.35
C LYS A 83 -15.66 1.32 -25.28
N VAL A 84 -15.25 2.55 -24.97
CA VAL A 84 -14.28 2.83 -23.91
C VAL A 84 -14.98 3.24 -22.63
N TYR A 85 -14.67 2.54 -21.53
CA TYR A 85 -15.13 2.88 -20.18
C TYR A 85 -13.94 3.16 -19.27
N MET A 86 -14.07 4.17 -18.41
CA MET A 86 -13.07 4.56 -17.43
C MET A 86 -13.56 4.20 -16.02
N LYS A 87 -12.86 3.31 -15.32
CA LYS A 87 -13.07 3.07 -13.89
C LYS A 87 -12.44 4.22 -13.11
N ARG A 88 -13.28 5.07 -12.52
CA ARG A 88 -12.92 6.41 -12.03
C ARG A 88 -12.22 6.41 -10.67
N ASP A 89 -11.18 5.60 -10.49
CA ASP A 89 -10.46 5.48 -9.21
C ASP A 89 -9.63 6.71 -8.82
N GLU A 90 -9.45 7.66 -9.74
CA GLU A 90 -8.91 8.98 -9.43
C GLU A 90 -9.88 9.87 -8.64
N LEU A 91 -11.16 9.46 -8.50
CA LEU A 91 -12.14 10.13 -7.64
C LEU A 91 -12.12 9.64 -6.19
N ASN A 92 -11.38 8.57 -5.89
CA ASN A 92 -11.18 8.14 -4.51
C ASN A 92 -10.52 9.28 -3.72
N HIS A 93 -10.83 9.40 -2.42
CA HIS A 93 -10.10 10.30 -1.54
C HIS A 93 -8.58 10.07 -1.68
N THR A 94 -7.78 11.14 -1.66
CA THR A 94 -6.34 11.21 -2.07
C THR A 94 -6.06 11.20 -3.58
N GLY A 95 -7.04 10.88 -4.42
CA GLY A 95 -6.96 11.00 -5.88
C GLY A 95 -6.41 9.78 -6.61
N ALA A 96 -6.32 8.62 -5.97
CA ALA A 96 -5.81 7.39 -6.58
C ALA A 96 -6.34 6.12 -5.89
N HIS A 97 -6.19 4.97 -6.56
CA HIS A 97 -6.55 3.65 -6.01
C HIS A 97 -5.70 3.22 -4.79
N LYS A 98 -4.58 3.89 -4.50
CA LYS A 98 -3.60 3.49 -3.46
C LYS A 98 -4.19 3.53 -2.06
N ILE A 99 -5.15 4.43 -1.79
CA ILE A 99 -5.83 4.50 -0.50
C ILE A 99 -6.53 3.19 -0.12
N ASN A 100 -7.00 2.40 -1.10
CA ASN A 100 -7.68 1.14 -0.82
C ASN A 100 -6.76 0.14 -0.11
N ASN A 101 -5.51 0.01 -0.58
CA ASN A 101 -4.51 -0.85 0.05
C ASN A 101 -4.04 -0.30 1.40
N VAL A 102 -3.70 0.98 1.42
CA VAL A 102 -3.19 1.66 2.62
C VAL A 102 -4.17 1.56 3.79
N LEU A 103 -5.46 1.71 3.52
CA LEU A 103 -6.50 1.60 4.53
C LEU A 103 -6.52 0.22 5.19
N GLY A 104 -6.53 -0.85 4.39
CA GLY A 104 -6.51 -2.22 4.91
C GLY A 104 -5.24 -2.53 5.71
N GLN A 105 -4.08 -2.10 5.21
CA GLN A 105 -2.81 -2.28 5.91
C GLN A 105 -2.76 -1.53 7.24
N ILE A 106 -3.25 -0.28 7.31
CA ILE A 106 -3.24 0.48 8.56
C ILE A 106 -4.25 -0.05 9.58
N ILE A 107 -5.41 -0.53 9.14
CA ILE A 107 -6.33 -1.25 10.05
C ILE A 107 -5.66 -2.49 10.61
N LEU A 108 -4.94 -3.26 9.78
CA LEU A 108 -4.18 -4.41 10.23
C LEU A 108 -3.06 -4.01 11.21
N ALA A 109 -2.29 -2.97 10.91
CA ALA A 109 -1.25 -2.44 11.79
C ALA A 109 -1.78 -2.07 13.17
N ARG A 110 -2.94 -1.38 13.23
CA ARG A 110 -3.62 -1.04 14.49
C ARG A 110 -4.05 -2.28 15.26
N ARG A 111 -4.56 -3.31 14.58
CA ARG A 111 -4.93 -4.61 15.19
C ARG A 111 -3.70 -5.41 15.65
N MET A 112 -2.53 -5.14 15.08
CA MET A 112 -1.25 -5.66 15.54
C MET A 112 -0.64 -4.82 16.68
N GLY A 113 -1.31 -3.75 17.12
CA GLY A 113 -0.83 -2.86 18.19
C GLY A 113 0.32 -1.96 17.78
N LYS A 114 0.58 -1.81 16.46
CA LYS A 114 1.65 -0.95 15.94
C LYS A 114 1.20 0.51 15.99
N THR A 115 2.10 1.38 16.42
CA THR A 115 1.84 2.82 16.62
C THR A 115 2.59 3.70 15.62
N ARG A 116 3.52 3.11 14.88
CA ARG A 116 4.35 3.77 13.87
C ARG A 116 4.22 3.06 12.53
N ILE A 117 3.98 3.81 11.47
CA ILE A 117 3.87 3.32 10.11
C ILE A 117 5.01 3.89 9.28
N ILE A 118 5.71 3.01 8.57
CA ILE A 118 6.70 3.41 7.57
C ILE A 118 6.21 3.07 6.17
N ALA A 119 6.63 3.85 5.19
CA ALA A 119 6.41 3.55 3.78
C ALA A 119 7.51 4.18 2.93
N GLU A 120 7.72 3.66 1.73
CA GLU A 120 8.52 4.31 0.71
C GLU A 120 7.64 4.96 -0.38
N THR A 121 8.16 5.95 -1.08
CA THR A 121 7.44 6.51 -2.23
C THR A 121 8.37 7.09 -3.29
N GLY A 122 7.95 6.97 -4.55
CA GLY A 122 8.62 7.59 -5.71
C GLY A 122 7.88 8.85 -6.14
N ALA A 123 6.81 8.70 -6.93
CA ALA A 123 5.98 9.85 -7.33
C ALA A 123 5.21 10.55 -6.18
N GLY A 124 5.15 9.95 -4.99
CA GLY A 124 4.53 10.54 -3.79
C GLY A 124 3.09 10.11 -3.51
N GLN A 125 2.37 9.52 -4.46
CA GLN A 125 0.95 9.15 -4.26
C GLN A 125 0.75 8.09 -3.17
N HIS A 126 1.69 7.14 -3.01
CA HIS A 126 1.60 6.16 -1.92
C HIS A 126 1.85 6.83 -0.57
N GLY A 127 2.92 7.64 -0.46
CA GLY A 127 3.24 8.36 0.77
C GLY A 127 2.12 9.32 1.21
N VAL A 128 1.47 10.02 0.27
CA VAL A 128 0.31 10.88 0.58
C VAL A 128 -0.86 10.04 1.11
N ALA A 129 -1.15 8.88 0.51
CA ALA A 129 -2.20 7.99 1.00
C ALA A 129 -1.88 7.47 2.42
N THR A 130 -0.65 7.00 2.64
CA THR A 130 -0.17 6.53 3.96
C THR A 130 -0.27 7.62 5.01
N ALA A 131 0.25 8.82 4.73
CA ALA A 131 0.16 9.97 5.63
C ALA A 131 -1.30 10.35 5.94
N THR A 132 -2.18 10.31 4.94
CA THR A 132 -3.61 10.64 5.10
C THR A 132 -4.31 9.70 6.07
N VAL A 133 -4.06 8.39 5.95
CA VAL A 133 -4.70 7.40 6.81
C VAL A 133 -4.05 7.35 8.20
N CYS A 134 -2.73 7.57 8.30
CA CYS A 134 -2.06 7.72 9.60
C CYS A 134 -2.60 8.92 10.38
N ALA A 135 -2.76 10.07 9.72
CA ALA A 135 -3.33 11.28 10.33
C ALA A 135 -4.74 11.03 10.88
N LYS A 136 -5.58 10.31 10.14
CA LYS A 136 -6.92 9.93 10.58
C LYS A 136 -6.92 9.10 11.87
N PHE A 137 -5.96 8.19 12.02
CA PHE A 137 -5.90 7.27 13.15
C PHE A 137 -4.92 7.69 14.25
N GLY A 138 -4.26 8.84 14.12
CA GLY A 138 -3.30 9.34 15.10
C GLY A 138 -2.03 8.49 15.19
N LEU A 139 -1.58 7.89 14.07
CA LEU A 139 -0.36 7.08 14.00
C LEU A 139 0.83 7.93 13.55
N GLN A 140 2.02 7.64 14.09
CA GLN A 140 3.25 8.23 13.56
C GLN A 140 3.48 7.71 12.14
N CYS A 141 3.77 8.60 11.19
CA CYS A 141 4.02 8.25 9.80
C CYS A 141 5.39 8.75 9.36
N VAL A 142 6.23 7.84 8.86
CA VAL A 142 7.53 8.17 8.27
C VAL A 142 7.57 7.66 6.84
N VAL A 143 7.85 8.56 5.89
CA VAL A 143 7.89 8.24 4.47
C VAL A 143 9.31 8.43 3.92
N TYR A 144 9.91 7.33 3.47
CA TYR A 144 11.19 7.33 2.77
C TYR A 144 10.98 7.68 1.30
N MET A 145 11.73 8.66 0.79
CA MET A 145 11.59 9.13 -0.59
C MET A 145 12.95 9.46 -1.16
N GLY A 146 13.26 9.01 -2.37
CA GLY A 146 14.54 9.31 -3.01
C GLY A 146 14.76 10.83 -3.11
N ALA A 147 15.99 11.31 -2.82
CA ALA A 147 16.27 12.74 -2.76
C ALA A 147 15.89 13.49 -4.06
N HIS A 148 16.13 12.87 -5.23
CA HIS A 148 15.70 13.44 -6.52
C HIS A 148 14.18 13.50 -6.67
N ASP A 149 13.46 12.51 -6.12
CA ASP A 149 12.00 12.47 -6.14
C ASP A 149 11.42 13.51 -5.18
N VAL A 150 12.07 13.78 -4.04
CA VAL A 150 11.68 14.84 -3.09
C VAL A 150 11.69 16.21 -3.78
N GLU A 151 12.73 16.52 -4.55
CA GLU A 151 12.83 17.77 -5.30
C GLU A 151 11.77 17.86 -6.39
N ARG A 152 11.62 16.80 -7.20
CA ARG A 152 10.70 16.78 -8.35
C ARG A 152 9.23 16.75 -7.95
N GLN A 153 8.91 16.17 -6.79
CA GLN A 153 7.55 15.98 -6.30
C GLN A 153 7.25 16.84 -5.07
N ALA A 154 7.84 18.04 -5.01
CA ALA A 154 7.65 18.99 -3.91
C ALA A 154 6.17 19.19 -3.48
N PRO A 155 5.17 19.22 -4.38
CA PRO A 155 3.77 19.33 -3.96
C PRO A 155 3.29 18.14 -3.12
N ASN A 156 3.70 16.91 -3.45
CA ASN A 156 3.33 15.72 -2.68
C ASN A 156 4.12 15.64 -1.36
N VAL A 157 5.39 16.05 -1.35
CA VAL A 157 6.18 16.18 -0.12
C VAL A 157 5.52 17.17 0.85
N PHE A 158 5.09 18.32 0.35
CA PHE A 158 4.39 19.30 1.14
C PHE A 158 3.06 18.76 1.70
N ARG A 159 2.27 18.05 0.88
CA ARG A 159 1.04 17.38 1.35
C ARG A 159 1.30 16.37 2.47
N MET A 160 2.34 15.55 2.35
CA MET A 160 2.71 14.60 3.39
C MET A 160 3.06 15.31 4.71
N LYS A 161 3.84 16.40 4.64
CA LYS A 161 4.19 17.20 5.81
C LYS A 161 2.97 17.90 6.43
N LEU A 162 2.05 18.42 5.62
CA LEU A 162 0.78 18.99 6.10
C LEU A 162 -0.09 17.97 6.85
N LEU A 163 -0.02 16.70 6.44
CA LEU A 163 -0.69 15.58 7.11
C LEU A 163 0.07 15.09 8.35
N GLY A 164 1.19 15.71 8.72
CA GLY A 164 1.98 15.37 9.89
C GLY A 164 2.98 14.23 9.69
N ALA A 165 3.18 13.75 8.46
CA ALA A 165 4.20 12.73 8.18
C ALA A 165 5.60 13.34 8.13
N GLU A 166 6.57 12.60 8.66
CA GLU A 166 7.99 12.86 8.45
C GLU A 166 8.40 12.33 7.08
N VAL A 167 9.07 13.13 6.27
CA VAL A 167 9.57 12.71 4.95
C VAL A 167 11.09 12.66 5.00
N ILE A 168 11.66 11.46 4.90
CA ILE A 168 13.10 11.23 4.96
C ILE A 168 13.65 11.15 3.52
N PRO A 169 14.47 12.14 3.09
CA PRO A 169 15.12 12.10 1.80
C PRO A 169 16.24 11.05 1.80
N VAL A 170 16.15 10.09 0.89
CA VAL A 170 17.15 9.04 0.74
C VAL A 170 18.20 9.45 -0.29
N THR A 171 19.42 9.65 0.19
CA THR A 171 20.59 10.03 -0.62
C THR A 171 21.51 8.85 -0.91
N SER A 172 21.22 7.66 -0.37
CA SER A 172 21.98 6.45 -0.63
C SER A 172 21.76 5.98 -2.08
N GLY A 173 22.79 5.33 -2.65
CA GLY A 173 22.71 4.78 -4.00
C GLY A 173 22.44 5.86 -5.06
N ARG A 174 21.35 5.70 -5.82
CA ARG A 174 20.94 6.66 -6.86
C ARG A 174 19.90 7.68 -6.37
N GLY A 175 19.50 7.62 -5.09
CA GLY A 175 18.48 8.49 -4.54
C GLY A 175 17.11 8.34 -5.21
N THR A 176 16.70 7.10 -5.49
CA THR A 176 15.43 6.73 -6.15
C THR A 176 14.54 5.86 -5.27
N LEU A 177 13.33 5.52 -5.74
CA LEU A 177 12.40 4.59 -5.06
C LEU A 177 13.06 3.28 -4.58
N LYS A 178 13.96 2.68 -5.37
CA LYS A 178 14.65 1.45 -4.98
C LYS A 178 15.50 1.66 -3.72
N ASP A 179 16.17 2.79 -3.63
CA ASP A 179 17.03 3.12 -2.50
C ASP A 179 16.18 3.43 -1.26
N ALA A 180 15.05 4.13 -1.45
CA ALA A 180 14.06 4.40 -0.41
C ALA A 180 13.47 3.12 0.20
N MET A 181 13.17 2.11 -0.62
CA MET A 181 12.72 0.80 -0.16
C MET A 181 13.76 0.11 0.75
N ASN A 182 15.04 0.19 0.40
CA ASN A 182 16.09 -0.45 1.20
C ASN A 182 16.23 0.20 2.58
N ASP A 183 16.15 1.52 2.65
CA ASP A 183 16.23 2.25 3.92
C ASP A 183 14.98 2.00 4.78
N ALA A 184 13.79 1.94 4.18
CA ALA A 184 12.56 1.55 4.88
C ALA A 184 12.65 0.11 5.44
N LEU A 185 13.17 -0.86 4.68
CA LEU A 185 13.35 -2.23 5.18
C LEU A 185 14.36 -2.30 6.35
N ARG A 186 15.42 -1.48 6.32
CA ARG A 186 16.39 -1.40 7.42
C ARG A 186 15.78 -0.80 8.69
N ASP A 187 14.96 0.23 8.53
CA ASP A 187 14.17 0.81 9.62
C ASP A 187 13.26 -0.25 10.24
N TRP A 188 12.52 -0.99 9.39
CA TRP A 188 11.60 -2.02 9.88
C TRP A 188 12.28 -3.05 10.77
N VAL A 189 13.43 -3.58 10.33
CA VAL A 189 14.24 -4.54 11.10
C VAL A 189 14.74 -3.94 12.43
N THR A 190 14.97 -2.64 12.50
CA THR A 190 15.50 -1.97 13.69
C THR A 190 14.39 -1.66 14.70
N ASN A 191 13.18 -1.33 14.23
CA ASN A 191 12.06 -0.82 15.03
C ASN A 191 10.85 -1.77 15.05
N VAL A 192 11.09 -3.07 15.04
CA VAL A 192 10.06 -4.13 14.87
C VAL A 192 8.91 -4.10 15.87
N ARG A 193 9.14 -3.58 17.07
CA ARG A 193 8.18 -3.68 18.18
C ARG A 193 6.94 -2.82 17.93
N ASP A 194 7.16 -1.57 17.52
CA ASP A 194 6.16 -0.53 17.38
C ASP A 194 5.87 -0.16 15.91
N THR A 195 6.73 -0.57 14.97
CA THR A 195 6.64 -0.21 13.55
C THR A 195 5.94 -1.27 12.69
N PHE A 196 5.10 -0.80 11.78
CA PHE A 196 4.52 -1.52 10.65
C PHE A 196 5.04 -0.96 9.33
#